data_AF-A0A9P5Z5P2-F1
#
_entry.id   AF-A0A9P5Z5P2-F1
#
_cell.length_a   1.000
_cell.length_b   1.000
_cell.length_c   1.000
_cell.angle_alpha   90.00
_cell.angle_beta   90.00
_cell.angle_gamma   90.00
#
_symmetry.space_group_name_H-M   'P 1'
#
loop_
_entity.id
_entity.type
_entity.pdbx_description
1 polymer ?
#
loop_
_entity_poly.entity_id
_entity_poly.type
_entity_poly.pdbx_seq_one_letter_code
_entity_poly.pdbx_strand_id
1 'polypeptide(L)'
;MSVGKQIIPEDWTIIATSPGGVDKDFYNQKTGEQTWYTPEGMTAAEILRVPGAEKYWFDEADAEAYIREMAKQKAENGGKDIADS
;
A
#
# COMPACT_ATOMS: atom_id res chain seq x y z
N MET A 1 21.65 -0.05 16.27
CA MET A 1 20.49 0.82 16.02
C MET A 1 19.96 0.46 14.65
N SER A 2 18.85 -0.26 14.56
CA SER A 2 18.20 -0.46 13.27
C SER A 2 17.58 0.86 12.88
N VAL A 3 18.11 1.51 11.85
CA VAL A 3 17.42 2.63 11.21
C VAL A 3 16.11 2.04 10.70
N GLY A 4 14.97 2.52 11.19
CA GLY A 4 13.67 2.06 10.71
C GLY A 4 13.63 2.17 9.18
N LYS A 5 13.01 1.21 8.50
CA LYS A 5 12.86 1.23 7.03
C LYS A 5 12.25 2.58 6.64
N GLN A 6 13.05 3.44 6.00
CA GLN A 6 12.57 4.72 5.53
C GLN A 6 11.63 4.45 4.35
N ILE A 7 10.39 4.90 4.47
CA ILE A 7 9.42 4.84 3.38
C ILE A 7 9.56 6.14 2.58
N ILE A 8 9.71 6.01 1.26
CA ILE A 8 9.71 7.12 0.31
C ILE A 8 8.48 6.92 -0.57
N PRO A 9 7.36 7.61 -0.30
CA PRO A 9 6.10 7.41 -1.03
C PRO A 9 6.24 7.54 -2.55
N GLU A 10 7.12 8.43 -3.00
CA GLU A 10 7.38 8.70 -4.40
C GLU A 10 8.10 7.55 -5.13
N ASP A 11 8.69 6.61 -4.39
CA ASP A 11 9.25 5.38 -4.96
C ASP A 11 8.19 4.29 -5.18
N TRP A 12 6.97 4.47 -4.65
CA TRP A 12 5.86 3.55 -4.81
C TRP A 12 4.93 3.99 -5.94
N THR A 13 4.26 3.03 -6.56
CA THR A 13 3.18 3.25 -7.53
C THR A 13 2.01 2.34 -7.23
N ILE A 14 0.80 2.81 -7.56
CA ILE A 14 -0.45 2.07 -7.38
C ILE A 14 -0.83 1.44 -8.71
N ILE A 15 -0.92 0.11 -8.73
CA ILE A 15 -1.29 -0.65 -9.92
C ILE A 15 -2.74 -1.09 -9.73
N ALA A 16 -3.66 -0.58 -10.55
CA ALA A 16 -5.04 -1.10 -10.57
C ALA A 16 -5.05 -2.51 -11.17
N THR A 17 -5.47 -3.50 -10.40
CA THR A 17 -5.45 -4.93 -10.80
C THR A 17 -6.81 -5.48 -11.19
N SER A 18 -7.91 -4.76 -10.91
CA SER A 18 -9.25 -5.12 -11.39
C SER A 18 -9.94 -4.04 -12.24
N PRO A 19 -10.82 -4.45 -13.19
CA PRO A 19 -11.65 -3.51 -13.95
C PRO A 19 -12.52 -2.69 -13.00
N GLY A 20 -12.28 -1.37 -12.93
CA GLY A 20 -12.94 -0.47 -11.98
C GLY A 20 -12.04 0.03 -10.85
N GLY A 21 -10.83 -0.53 -10.69
CA GLY A 21 -9.83 -0.04 -9.72
C GLY A 21 -10.16 -0.33 -8.26
N VAL A 22 -11.01 -1.34 -8.01
CA VAL A 22 -11.35 -1.78 -6.65
C VAL A 22 -10.15 -2.46 -6.01
N ASP A 23 -9.52 -3.38 -6.76
CA ASP A 23 -8.30 -4.06 -6.36
C ASP A 23 -7.10 -3.30 -6.92
N LYS A 24 -6.11 -3.16 -6.06
CA LYS A 24 -4.89 -2.42 -6.36
C LYS A 24 -3.73 -2.97 -5.56
N ASP A 25 -2.58 -2.97 -6.21
CA ASP A 25 -1.31 -3.37 -5.61
C ASP A 25 -0.44 -2.13 -5.42
N PHE A 26 0.48 -2.21 -4.47
CA PHE A 26 1.58 -1.27 -4.35
C PHE A 26 2.85 -1.91 -4.91
N TYR A 27 3.55 -1.18 -5.78
CA TYR A 27 4.84 -1.57 -6.31
C TYR A 27 5.89 -0.50 -6.03
N ASN A 28 7.00 -0.87 -5.39
CA ASN A 28 8.14 -0.01 -5.18
C ASN A 28 9.10 -0.12 -6.37
N GLN A 29 9.18 0.95 -7.17
CA GLN A 29 9.96 0.98 -8.40
C GLN A 29 11.47 0.96 -8.17
N LYS A 30 11.95 1.29 -6.97
CA LYS A 30 13.38 1.28 -6.63
C LYS A 30 13.88 -0.08 -6.17
N THR A 31 13.09 -0.77 -5.37
CA THR A 31 13.47 -2.02 -4.73
C THR A 31 12.90 -3.25 -5.44
N GLY A 32 11.85 -3.08 -6.24
CA GLY A 32 11.10 -4.17 -6.86
C GLY A 32 10.11 -4.85 -5.92
N GLU A 33 9.94 -4.34 -4.69
CA GLU A 33 8.94 -4.84 -3.74
C GLU A 33 7.51 -4.65 -4.29
N GLN A 34 6.66 -5.66 -4.16
CA GLN A 34 5.26 -5.60 -4.55
C GLN A 34 4.40 -6.22 -3.44
N THR A 35 3.25 -5.62 -3.17
CA THR A 35 2.30 -6.12 -2.16
C THR A 35 0.85 -5.85 -2.56
N TRP A 36 -0.06 -6.77 -2.20
CA TRP A 36 -1.52 -6.56 -2.30
C TRP A 36 -2.04 -5.61 -1.23
N TYR A 37 -1.26 -5.37 -0.18
CA TYR A 37 -1.67 -4.64 1.02
C TYR A 37 -1.00 -3.27 1.09
N THR A 38 -1.25 -2.53 2.18
CA THR A 38 -0.46 -1.34 2.49
C THR A 38 1.00 -1.74 2.72
N PRO A 39 1.98 -1.03 2.10
CA PRO A 39 3.39 -1.20 2.40
C PRO A 39 3.67 -1.11 3.90
N GLU A 40 4.45 -2.05 4.42
CA GLU A 40 4.72 -2.11 5.85
C GLU A 40 5.43 -0.84 6.35
N GLY A 41 4.87 -0.21 7.38
CA GLY A 41 5.38 1.02 7.96
C GLY A 41 4.91 2.31 7.29
N MET A 42 4.14 2.22 6.19
CA MET A 42 3.56 3.40 5.54
C MET A 42 2.33 3.91 6.30
N THR A 43 2.32 5.21 6.57
CA THR A 43 1.23 5.93 7.24
C THR A 43 0.16 6.42 6.25
N ALA A 44 -1.02 6.83 6.77
CA ALA A 44 -2.09 7.40 5.94
C ALA A 44 -1.63 8.64 5.17
N ALA A 45 -0.91 9.56 5.84
CA ALA A 45 -0.34 10.74 5.21
C ALA A 45 0.68 10.39 4.10
N GLU A 46 1.44 9.31 4.27
CA GLU A 46 2.39 8.83 3.24
C GLU A 46 1.67 8.18 2.07
N ILE A 47 0.58 7.43 2.29
CA ILE A 47 -0.25 6.87 1.21
C ILE A 47 -0.74 7.98 0.28
N LEU A 48 -1.23 9.10 0.83
CA LEU A 48 -1.71 10.23 0.03
C LEU A 48 -0.61 10.90 -0.81
N ARG A 49 0.66 10.65 -0.49
CA ARG A 49 1.82 11.17 -1.23
C ARG A 49 2.31 10.22 -2.31
N VAL A 50 1.78 8.98 -2.37
CA VAL A 50 2.07 8.06 -3.46
C VAL A 50 1.47 8.64 -4.76
N PRO A 51 2.25 8.73 -5.85
CA PRO A 51 1.73 9.23 -7.13
C PRO A 51 0.46 8.50 -7.57
N GLY A 52 -0.62 9.24 -7.82
CA GLY A 52 -1.92 8.71 -8.23
C GLY A 52 -2.84 8.28 -7.08
N ALA A 53 -2.43 8.48 -5.82
CA ALA A 53 -3.24 8.18 -4.64
C ALA A 53 -4.57 8.95 -4.61
N GLU A 54 -4.61 10.17 -5.18
CA GLU A 54 -5.80 11.02 -5.26
C GLU A 54 -6.96 10.39 -6.04
N LYS A 55 -6.69 9.35 -6.84
CA LYS A 55 -7.71 8.57 -7.53
C LYS A 55 -8.47 7.64 -6.59
N TYR A 56 -7.88 7.28 -5.45
CA TYR A 56 -8.37 6.22 -4.56
C TYR A 56 -8.78 6.72 -3.18
N TRP A 57 -8.12 7.77 -2.68
CA TRP A 57 -8.36 8.33 -1.36
C TRP A 57 -8.40 9.85 -1.44
N PHE A 58 -9.36 10.46 -0.74
CA PHE A 58 -9.53 11.91 -0.73
C PHE A 58 -8.76 12.58 0.42
N ASP A 59 -8.70 11.93 1.57
CA ASP A 59 -8.05 12.45 2.77
C ASP A 59 -7.43 11.33 3.65
N GLU A 60 -6.83 11.73 4.78
CA GLU A 60 -6.15 10.80 5.67
C GLU A 60 -7.12 9.81 6.33
N ALA A 61 -8.39 10.17 6.52
CA ALA A 61 -9.37 9.27 7.12
C ALA A 61 -9.72 8.13 6.14
N ASP A 62 -9.86 8.44 4.85
CA ASP A 62 -10.03 7.44 3.79
C ASP A 62 -8.83 6.49 3.71
N ALA A 63 -7.62 7.05 3.73
CA ALA A 63 -6.39 6.27 3.71
C ALA A 63 -6.21 5.41 4.97
N GLU A 64 -6.54 5.93 6.15
CA GLU A 64 -6.49 5.19 7.41
C GLU A 64 -7.52 4.04 7.45
N ALA A 65 -8.74 4.28 6.96
CA ALA A 65 -9.75 3.24 6.83
C ALA A 65 -9.25 2.11 5.91
N TYR A 66 -8.62 2.46 4.79
CA TYR A 66 -7.99 1.49 3.90
C TYR A 66 -6.87 0.70 4.58
N ILE A 67 -5.97 1.35 5.32
CA ILE A 67 -4.89 0.65 6.06
C ILE A 67 -5.46 -0.39 7.02
N ARG A 68 -6.49 -0.03 7.79
CA ARG A 68 -7.14 -0.92 8.76
C ARG A 68 -7.77 -2.12 8.06
N GLU A 69 -8.45 -1.89 6.94
CA GLU A 69 -9.08 -2.94 6.15
C GLU A 69 -8.02 -3.89 5.55
N MET A 70 -6.94 -3.36 4.97
CA MET A 70 -5.85 -4.19 4.43
C MET A 70 -5.13 -4.99 5.50
N ALA A 71 -4.91 -4.42 6.70
CA ALA A 71 -4.33 -5.14 7.82
C ALA A 71 -5.22 -6.31 8.27
N LYS A 72 -6.54 -6.11 8.28
CA LYS A 72 -7.51 -7.17 8.59
C LYS A 72 -7.48 -8.27 7.51
N GLN A 73 -7.52 -7.90 6.23
CA GLN A 73 -7.46 -8.87 5.14
C GLN A 73 -6.15 -9.66 5.13
N LYS A 74 -5.01 -9.00 5.38
CA LYS A 74 -3.70 -9.68 5.54
C LYS A 74 -3.75 -10.71 6.65
N ALA A 75 -4.34 -10.36 7.80
CA ALA A 75 -4.50 -11.31 8.92
C ALA A 75 -5.41 -12.49 8.56
N GLU A 76 -6.54 -12.23 7.88
CA GLU A 76 -7.49 -13.27 7.44
C GLU A 76 -6.88 -14.22 6.40
N ASN A 77 -6.00 -13.71 5.52
CA ASN A 77 -5.29 -14.49 4.51
C ASN A 77 -4.02 -15.19 5.05
N GLY A 78 -3.80 -15.17 6.37
CA GLY A 78 -2.63 -15.78 7.00
C GLY A 78 -1.30 -15.09 6.68
N GLY A 79 -1.35 -13.82 6.27
CA GLY A 79 -0.18 -12.99 5.97
C GLY A 79 0.42 -13.20 4.57
N LYS A 80 -0.16 -14.08 3.74
CA LYS A 80 0.33 -14.34 2.39
C LYS A 80 0.24 -13.09 1.52
N ASP A 81 1.32 -12.82 0.80
CA ASP A 81 1.44 -11.69 -0.12
C ASP A 81 1.88 -12.15 -1.51
N ILE A 82 2.07 -11.21 -2.43
CA ILE A 82 2.53 -11.45 -3.80
C ILE A 82 3.86 -12.21 -3.82
N ALA A 83 4.77 -11.89 -2.90
CA ALA A 83 6.07 -12.55 -2.80
C ALA A 83 5.96 -14.03 -2.38
N ASP A 84 4.83 -14.45 -1.82
CA ASP A 84 4.56 -15.83 -1.37
C ASP A 84 3.78 -16.67 -2.42
N SER A 85 3.48 -16.08 -3.58
CA SER A 85 2.67 -16.69 -4.65
C SER A 85 3.47 -17.53 -5.65
#